data_AF-A0A534VY92-F1
#
_entry.id   AF-A0A534VY92-F1
#
_cell.length_a   1.000
_cell.length_b   1.000
_cell.length_c   1.000
_cell.angle_alpha   90.00
_cell.angle_beta   90.00
_cell.angle_gamma   90.00
#
_symmetry.space_group_name_H-M   'P 1'
#
loop_
_entity.id
_entity.type
_entity.pdbx_description
1 polymer ?
#
loop_
_entity_poly.entity_id
_entity_poly.type
_entity_poly.pdbx_seq_one_letter_code
_entity_poly.pdbx_strand_id
1 'polypeptide(L)'
;MPPTGIARFPAAPGIQVCPVCNKTCNAGTNLNGPCNADADCPGGTTGSCAGTNKCHGGPNDGLACTPADSVIGTLGTFPTTHDCPPPVAMDIGGLPIAFDLTTGTKSVTAVNNTASGQNNVFCGFCRDINNLGTGCFAGDPNAACPTPNPSAPVACTSNAGCPAEYPDCVQRSAGAFGPAGGGAHTINETGTPAGNMTDGAGHASTLVSIFCIQPTFNATVDAAGDLPGPGAVSLFGTAQLLP
;
A
#
# COMPACT_ATOMS: atom_id res chain seq x y z
N MET A 1 3.25 15.68 -28.41
CA MET A 1 4.61 16.01 -27.96
C MET A 1 4.49 16.72 -26.61
N PRO A 2 5.38 16.48 -25.65
CA PRO A 2 5.62 15.32 -24.76
C PRO A 2 5.12 15.67 -23.32
N PRO A 3 5.50 15.05 -22.16
CA PRO A 3 6.45 13.94 -21.95
C PRO A 3 6.06 12.85 -20.90
N THR A 4 6.77 11.71 -21.02
CA THR A 4 7.34 10.84 -19.96
C THR A 4 6.55 10.53 -18.68
N GLY A 5 6.05 9.29 -18.58
CA GLY A 5 5.71 8.64 -17.31
C GLY A 5 6.79 7.64 -16.90
N ILE A 6 7.95 8.13 -16.48
CA ILE A 6 8.93 7.34 -15.72
C ILE A 6 8.35 7.19 -14.32
N ALA A 7 8.34 5.97 -13.78
CA ALA A 7 8.00 5.69 -12.39
C ALA A 7 8.81 6.61 -11.48
N ARG A 8 8.13 7.64 -10.96
CA ARG A 8 8.70 8.72 -10.18
C ARG A 8 8.70 8.28 -8.73
N PHE A 9 9.81 7.72 -8.26
CA PHE A 9 10.19 7.81 -6.85
C PHE A 9 11.64 8.31 -6.84
N PRO A 10 11.81 9.63 -6.68
CA PRO A 10 12.13 10.14 -5.36
C PRO A 10 11.20 11.30 -4.94
N ALA A 11 10.80 11.29 -3.67
CA ALA A 11 10.04 12.34 -2.95
C ALA A 11 8.51 12.44 -3.18
N ALA A 12 7.81 11.32 -3.40
CA ALA A 12 6.36 11.29 -3.16
C ALA A 12 6.09 10.92 -1.68
N PRO A 13 5.38 11.75 -0.89
CA PRO A 13 4.85 11.36 0.40
C PRO A 13 3.85 10.21 0.19
N GLY A 14 4.27 9.01 0.54
CA GLY A 14 3.52 7.77 0.45
C GLY A 14 4.37 6.68 1.10
N ILE A 15 3.76 5.80 1.89
CA ILE A 15 4.48 4.78 2.67
C ILE A 15 5.19 3.83 1.70
N GLN A 16 6.48 4.04 1.48
CA GLN A 16 7.33 3.05 0.85
C GLN A 16 7.78 2.08 1.96
N VAL A 17 6.99 1.01 2.15
CA VAL A 17 7.13 0.07 3.28
C VAL A 17 8.46 -0.70 3.25
N CYS A 18 9.07 -0.85 2.06
CA CYS A 18 10.29 -1.63 1.87
C CYS A 18 11.44 -0.75 1.36
N PRO A 19 12.63 -0.84 1.98
CA PRO A 19 13.86 -0.27 1.43
C PRO A 19 14.10 -0.72 -0.01
N VAL A 20 14.56 0.21 -0.85
CA VAL A 20 14.77 -0.04 -2.28
C VAL A 20 16.23 -0.33 -2.57
N CYS A 21 16.46 -1.36 -3.37
CA CYS A 21 17.73 -1.54 -4.05
C CYS A 21 17.77 -0.64 -5.28
N ASN A 22 18.63 0.38 -5.25
CA ASN A 22 18.76 1.28 -6.39
C ASN A 22 20.23 1.62 -6.68
N LYS A 23 20.51 2.05 -7.91
CA LYS A 23 21.81 2.60 -8.26
C LYS A 23 22.12 3.83 -7.43
N THR A 24 23.41 4.11 -7.28
CA THR A 24 23.88 5.33 -6.64
C THR A 24 24.49 6.32 -7.62
N CYS A 25 24.38 7.61 -7.32
CA CYS A 25 25.14 8.63 -8.02
C CYS A 25 26.64 8.44 -7.76
N ASN A 26 27.44 8.46 -8.83
CA ASN A 26 28.91 8.30 -8.76
C ASN A 26 29.66 9.62 -8.48
N ALA A 27 28.99 10.76 -8.63
CA ALA A 27 29.52 12.10 -8.43
C ALA A 27 28.36 13.11 -8.26
N GLY A 28 28.69 14.39 -8.10
CA GLY A 28 27.72 15.47 -7.88
C GLY A 28 27.44 15.73 -6.40
N THR A 29 26.48 16.62 -6.13
CA THR A 29 26.07 16.98 -4.76
C THR A 29 25.26 15.88 -4.08
N ASN A 30 24.75 14.91 -4.85
CA ASN A 30 24.05 13.72 -4.37
C ASN A 30 24.93 12.46 -4.43
N LEU A 31 26.26 12.57 -4.32
CA LEU A 31 27.18 11.43 -4.31
C LEU A 31 26.73 10.34 -3.32
N ASN A 32 26.68 9.08 -3.78
CA ASN A 32 26.15 7.91 -3.07
C ASN A 32 24.63 7.90 -2.81
N GLY A 33 23.89 8.94 -3.18
CA GLY A 33 22.43 8.98 -3.10
C GLY A 33 21.74 8.10 -4.15
N PRO A 34 20.45 7.75 -3.94
CA PRO A 34 19.69 6.92 -4.88
C PRO A 34 19.46 7.65 -6.21
N CYS A 35 19.51 6.90 -7.32
CA CYS A 35 19.22 7.43 -8.65
C CYS A 35 18.61 6.36 -9.55
N ASN A 36 17.74 6.77 -10.48
CA ASN A 36 17.25 5.95 -11.59
C ASN A 36 17.82 6.41 -12.93
N ALA A 37 18.19 7.70 -13.02
CA ALA A 37 18.77 8.31 -14.20
C ALA A 37 19.82 9.37 -13.81
N ASP A 38 20.64 9.77 -14.77
CA ASP A 38 21.71 10.77 -14.55
C ASP A 38 21.15 12.12 -14.05
N ALA A 39 19.90 12.45 -14.37
CA ALA A 39 19.21 13.65 -13.90
C ALA A 39 19.02 13.69 -12.37
N ASP A 40 19.02 12.53 -11.70
CA ASP A 40 18.89 12.44 -10.23
C ASP A 40 20.21 12.80 -9.50
N CYS A 41 21.29 13.01 -10.25
CA CYS A 41 22.64 13.29 -9.76
C CYS A 41 23.10 14.74 -10.08
N PRO A 42 22.46 15.79 -9.51
CA PRO A 42 22.83 17.18 -9.75
C PRO A 42 24.23 17.52 -9.19
N GLY A 43 24.93 18.45 -9.84
CA GLY A 43 26.25 18.97 -9.40
C GLY A 43 27.27 19.06 -10.54
N GLY A 44 28.06 20.15 -10.55
CA GLY A 44 28.86 20.66 -11.70
C GLY A 44 30.02 19.81 -12.24
N THR A 45 30.07 18.52 -11.95
CA THR A 45 30.92 17.55 -12.65
C THR A 45 30.10 16.30 -12.89
N THR A 46 29.63 16.15 -14.14
CA THR A 46 29.07 14.96 -14.80
C THR A 46 28.64 13.80 -13.89
N GLY A 47 27.79 14.06 -12.89
CA GLY A 47 27.23 13.02 -12.05
C GLY A 47 26.35 12.11 -12.90
N SER A 48 26.62 10.81 -12.87
CA SER A 48 25.81 9.82 -13.58
C SER A 48 25.31 8.74 -12.63
N CYS A 49 24.17 8.17 -13.00
CA CYS A 49 23.56 7.06 -12.31
C CYS A 49 24.23 5.73 -12.71
N ALA A 50 25.53 5.69 -12.48
CA ALA A 50 26.42 4.60 -12.86
C ALA A 50 27.18 4.00 -11.66
N GLY A 51 26.82 4.38 -10.43
CA GLY A 51 27.33 3.73 -9.23
C GLY A 51 26.77 2.31 -9.06
N THR A 52 27.25 1.63 -8.02
CA THR A 52 26.80 0.29 -7.63
C THR A 52 25.38 0.33 -7.08
N ASN A 53 24.65 -0.77 -7.23
CA ASN A 53 23.35 -0.93 -6.57
C ASN A 53 23.53 -1.06 -5.06
N LYS A 54 22.78 -0.27 -4.29
CA LYS A 54 22.79 -0.31 -2.83
C LYS A 54 21.38 -0.25 -2.27
N CYS A 55 21.19 -0.81 -1.08
CA CYS A 55 19.98 -0.61 -0.32
C CYS A 55 19.94 0.83 0.21
N HIS A 56 18.81 1.50 0.01
CA HIS A 56 18.51 2.81 0.57
C HIS A 56 17.46 2.63 1.66
N GLY A 57 17.94 2.47 2.89
CA GLY A 57 17.15 2.18 4.09
C GLY A 57 17.22 0.73 4.58
N GLY A 58 16.62 0.50 5.75
CA GLY A 58 16.60 -0.81 6.40
C GLY A 58 17.91 -1.19 7.11
N PRO A 59 17.98 -2.40 7.69
CA PRO A 59 19.20 -2.92 8.32
C PRO A 59 20.39 -3.07 7.37
N ASN A 60 20.13 -3.16 6.07
CA ASN A 60 21.15 -3.31 5.04
C ASN A 60 21.50 -2.00 4.32
N ASP A 61 21.13 -0.83 4.88
CA ASP A 61 21.42 0.48 4.28
C ASP A 61 22.91 0.61 3.86
N GLY A 62 23.13 1.01 2.61
CA GLY A 62 24.46 1.16 2.01
C GLY A 62 25.17 -0.14 1.59
N LEU A 63 24.60 -1.32 1.89
CA LEU A 63 25.10 -2.61 1.42
C LEU A 63 24.69 -2.86 -0.04
N ALA A 64 25.49 -3.69 -0.73
CA ALA A 64 25.20 -4.09 -2.09
C ALA A 64 23.92 -4.92 -2.16
N CYS A 65 23.16 -4.75 -3.24
CA CYS A 65 21.92 -5.46 -3.48
C CYS A 65 21.74 -5.74 -4.97
N THR A 66 20.88 -6.71 -5.28
CA THR A 66 20.49 -7.04 -6.65
C THR A 66 19.10 -6.47 -6.91
N PRO A 67 18.94 -5.50 -7.83
CA PRO A 67 17.62 -5.04 -8.24
C PRO A 67 16.81 -6.24 -8.74
N ALA A 68 15.59 -6.40 -8.23
CA ALA A 68 14.70 -7.43 -8.75
C ALA A 68 14.28 -7.03 -10.18
N ASP A 69 14.68 -7.82 -11.16
CA ASP A 69 14.31 -7.69 -12.58
C ASP A 69 13.23 -8.73 -12.98
N SER A 70 12.69 -9.44 -11.99
CA SER A 70 11.81 -10.58 -12.21
C SER A 70 10.47 -10.17 -12.82
N VAL A 71 10.06 -10.91 -13.85
CA VAL A 71 8.80 -10.72 -14.56
C VAL A 71 7.63 -10.89 -13.59
N ILE A 72 6.74 -9.89 -13.53
CA ILE A 72 5.53 -9.93 -12.70
C ILE A 72 4.73 -11.19 -13.00
N GLY A 73 4.49 -12.00 -11.97
CA GLY A 73 3.75 -13.26 -12.06
C GLY A 73 4.60 -14.53 -12.14
N THR A 74 5.93 -14.44 -12.20
CA THR A 74 6.81 -15.64 -12.22
C THR A 74 7.42 -15.99 -10.86
N LEU A 75 7.40 -15.05 -9.92
CA LEU A 75 7.71 -15.27 -8.52
C LEU A 75 6.48 -14.86 -7.69
N GLY A 76 6.12 -15.67 -6.69
CA GLY A 76 5.04 -15.37 -5.74
C GLY A 76 5.31 -14.16 -4.82
N THR A 77 6.34 -13.37 -5.14
CA THR A 77 6.77 -12.18 -4.40
C THR A 77 7.00 -11.05 -5.41
N PHE A 78 6.38 -9.91 -5.13
CA PHE A 78 6.50 -8.65 -5.87
C PHE A 78 7.96 -8.18 -5.95
N PRO A 79 8.32 -7.18 -6.78
CA PRO A 79 9.71 -6.71 -6.92
C PRO A 79 10.13 -5.88 -5.69
N THR A 80 10.21 -6.51 -4.53
CA THR A 80 10.91 -5.99 -3.36
C THR A 80 12.18 -6.80 -3.24
N THR A 81 13.33 -6.15 -3.35
CA THR A 81 14.61 -6.81 -3.25
C THR A 81 14.75 -7.45 -1.87
N HIS A 82 14.82 -8.78 -1.82
CA HIS A 82 15.06 -9.54 -0.58
C HIS A 82 16.36 -9.11 0.12
N ASP A 83 17.28 -8.49 -0.61
CA ASP A 83 18.54 -7.97 -0.12
C ASP A 83 18.39 -6.72 0.75
N CYS A 84 17.24 -6.03 0.72
CA CYS A 84 17.00 -4.79 1.47
C CYS A 84 15.78 -4.97 2.40
N PRO A 85 15.90 -5.75 3.49
CA PRO A 85 14.78 -6.04 4.37
C PRO A 85 14.28 -4.77 5.05
N PRO A 86 12.96 -4.65 5.31
CA PRO A 86 12.45 -3.56 6.12
C PRO A 86 13.04 -3.60 7.53
N PRO A 87 13.15 -2.45 8.23
CA PRO A 87 13.47 -2.45 9.65
C PRO A 87 12.47 -3.33 10.41
N VAL A 88 12.96 -4.20 11.29
CA VAL A 88 12.11 -5.14 12.07
C VAL A 88 11.03 -4.44 12.92
N ALA A 89 11.22 -3.15 13.24
CA ALA A 89 10.23 -2.34 13.96
C ALA A 89 9.07 -1.84 13.07
N MET A 90 9.22 -1.93 11.74
CA MET A 90 8.25 -1.48 10.73
C MET A 90 7.75 -2.63 9.85
N ASP A 91 8.21 -3.85 10.11
CA ASP A 91 7.73 -5.06 9.43
C ASP A 91 6.43 -5.54 10.09
N ILE A 92 5.33 -5.35 9.37
CA ILE A 92 3.98 -5.73 9.82
C ILE A 92 3.64 -7.18 9.44
N GLY A 93 4.58 -7.92 8.84
CA GLY A 93 4.37 -9.24 8.29
C GLY A 93 3.55 -9.22 6.99
N GLY A 94 3.39 -10.40 6.38
CA GLY A 94 2.55 -10.55 5.20
C GLY A 94 1.07 -10.45 5.56
N LEU A 95 0.44 -9.29 5.30
CA LEU A 95 -1.01 -9.15 5.36
C LEU A 95 -1.61 -9.91 4.17
N PRO A 96 -2.46 -10.94 4.39
CA PRO A 96 -3.14 -11.63 3.30
C PRO A 96 -4.20 -10.70 2.70
N ILE A 97 -3.78 -9.86 1.75
CA ILE A 97 -4.65 -8.98 1.00
C ILE A 97 -5.03 -9.71 -0.30
N ALA A 98 -6.32 -10.03 -0.44
CA ALA A 98 -6.83 -10.53 -1.70
C ALA A 98 -6.96 -9.36 -2.70
N PHE A 99 -6.03 -9.26 -3.64
CA PHE A 99 -6.14 -8.29 -4.73
C PHE A 99 -7.17 -8.79 -5.75
N ASP A 100 -8.27 -8.06 -5.88
CA ASP A 100 -9.20 -8.21 -6.99
C ASP A 100 -8.72 -7.27 -8.11
N LEU A 101 -7.77 -7.79 -8.91
CA LEU A 101 -7.01 -7.07 -9.92
C LEU A 101 -7.82 -6.91 -11.21
N THR A 102 -7.85 -5.70 -11.76
CA THR A 102 -8.46 -5.43 -13.07
C THR A 102 -7.57 -4.53 -13.91
N THR A 103 -7.60 -4.70 -15.23
CA THR A 103 -7.01 -3.76 -16.18
C THR A 103 -7.96 -2.62 -16.56
N GLY A 104 -9.20 -2.64 -16.05
CA GLY A 104 -10.18 -1.58 -16.21
C GLY A 104 -10.12 -0.54 -15.09
N THR A 105 -11.16 0.27 -14.96
CA THR A 105 -11.31 1.20 -13.84
C THR A 105 -12.02 0.51 -12.67
N LYS A 106 -11.45 0.61 -11.48
CA LYS A 106 -12.08 0.21 -10.22
C LYS A 106 -12.38 1.46 -9.40
N SER A 107 -13.62 1.57 -8.93
CA SER A 107 -14.08 2.71 -8.14
C SER A 107 -14.82 2.22 -6.89
N VAL A 108 -14.49 2.79 -5.75
CA VAL A 108 -15.20 2.55 -4.48
C VAL A 108 -15.62 3.90 -3.93
N THR A 109 -16.91 4.03 -3.61
CA THR A 109 -17.47 5.22 -2.95
C THR A 109 -17.78 4.87 -1.51
N ALA A 110 -17.34 5.72 -0.61
CA ALA A 110 -17.55 5.53 0.82
C ALA A 110 -19.00 5.73 1.23
N VAL A 111 -19.39 5.07 2.32
CA VAL A 111 -20.69 5.25 2.95
C VAL A 111 -20.56 6.18 4.16
N ASN A 112 -21.63 6.93 4.44
CA ASN A 112 -21.72 7.72 5.66
C ASN A 112 -22.46 6.91 6.71
N ASN A 113 -21.81 6.68 7.83
CA ASN A 113 -22.43 6.02 8.96
C ASN A 113 -22.84 7.04 10.03
N THR A 114 -23.96 7.69 9.77
CA THR A 114 -24.51 8.78 10.58
C THR A 114 -24.82 8.36 12.01
N ALA A 115 -25.09 7.07 12.27
CA ALA A 115 -25.35 6.54 13.60
C ALA A 115 -24.07 6.46 14.45
N SER A 116 -22.93 6.14 13.84
CA SER A 116 -21.61 6.19 14.49
C SER A 116 -20.97 7.59 14.50
N GLY A 117 -21.51 8.52 13.70
CA GLY A 117 -20.94 9.85 13.47
C GLY A 117 -19.76 9.87 12.48
N GLN A 118 -19.31 8.72 11.96
CA GLN A 118 -18.23 8.65 10.98
C GLN A 118 -18.77 8.69 9.55
N ASN A 119 -18.37 9.72 8.81
CA ASN A 119 -18.57 9.82 7.36
C ASN A 119 -17.38 9.20 6.62
N ASN A 120 -17.55 8.95 5.31
CA ASN A 120 -16.47 8.49 4.43
C ASN A 120 -15.84 7.16 4.87
N VAL A 121 -16.70 6.18 5.19
CA VAL A 121 -16.31 4.81 5.50
C VAL A 121 -16.21 3.99 4.21
N PHE A 122 -15.00 3.63 3.82
CA PHE A 122 -14.71 2.66 2.75
C PHE A 122 -14.66 1.23 3.28
N CYS A 123 -14.06 1.05 4.46
CA CYS A 123 -13.77 -0.27 5.04
C CYS A 123 -14.34 -0.38 6.45
N GLY A 124 -15.66 -0.59 6.55
CA GLY A 124 -16.35 -0.67 7.82
C GLY A 124 -16.02 -1.94 8.60
N PHE A 125 -15.63 -1.77 9.86
CA PHE A 125 -15.51 -2.82 10.87
C PHE A 125 -16.24 -2.40 12.15
N CYS A 126 -16.86 -3.37 12.82
CA CYS A 126 -17.61 -3.12 14.03
C CYS A 126 -16.67 -2.72 15.18
N ARG A 127 -16.97 -1.60 15.83
CA ARG A 127 -16.20 -1.00 16.91
C ARG A 127 -17.11 -0.61 18.07
N ASP A 128 -16.57 -0.65 19.27
CA ASP A 128 -17.23 -0.13 20.46
C ASP A 128 -16.76 1.30 20.72
N ILE A 129 -17.51 2.29 20.21
CA ILE A 129 -17.30 3.71 20.52
C ILE A 129 -18.44 4.25 21.38
N ASN A 130 -19.68 3.91 21.02
CA ASN A 130 -20.87 4.55 21.59
C ASN A 130 -21.49 3.79 22.78
N ASN A 131 -21.11 2.53 23.03
CA ASN A 131 -21.69 1.73 24.11
C ASN A 131 -20.85 1.83 25.39
N LEU A 132 -19.72 1.11 25.44
CA LEU A 132 -18.78 1.17 26.56
C LEU A 132 -17.62 2.13 26.28
N GLY A 133 -17.42 2.49 25.01
CA GLY A 133 -16.41 3.46 24.58
C GLY A 133 -14.99 2.95 24.76
N THR A 134 -14.78 1.63 24.75
CA THR A 134 -13.44 1.02 24.87
C THR A 134 -12.56 1.35 23.66
N GLY A 135 -13.17 1.68 22.52
CA GLY A 135 -12.48 1.93 21.28
C GLY A 135 -11.97 0.65 20.59
N CYS A 136 -12.30 -0.52 21.12
CA CYS A 136 -11.92 -1.81 20.53
C CYS A 136 -12.72 -2.09 19.26
N PHE A 137 -12.05 -2.67 18.27
CA PHE A 137 -12.73 -3.35 17.17
C PHE A 137 -13.13 -4.77 17.59
N ALA A 138 -14.25 -5.26 17.08
CA ALA A 138 -14.66 -6.65 17.28
C ALA A 138 -13.53 -7.60 16.83
N GLY A 139 -13.23 -8.62 17.63
CA GLY A 139 -12.09 -9.51 17.38
C GLY A 139 -10.81 -9.14 18.10
N ASP A 140 -10.73 -7.97 18.74
CA ASP A 140 -9.51 -7.54 19.44
C ASP A 140 -9.24 -8.42 20.68
N PRO A 141 -8.11 -9.15 20.75
CA PRO A 141 -7.85 -10.09 21.84
C PRO A 141 -7.59 -9.42 23.20
N ASN A 142 -7.56 -8.09 23.28
CA ASN A 142 -7.39 -7.37 24.53
C ASN A 142 -8.55 -7.65 25.51
N ALA A 143 -8.20 -8.06 26.74
CA ALA A 143 -9.15 -8.39 27.79
C ALA A 143 -10.03 -7.20 28.25
N ALA A 144 -9.65 -5.97 27.92
CA ALA A 144 -10.45 -4.77 28.18
C ALA A 144 -11.61 -4.59 27.18
N CYS A 145 -11.64 -5.35 26.08
CA CYS A 145 -12.66 -5.22 25.06
C CYS A 145 -13.99 -5.88 25.47
N PRO A 146 -15.13 -5.37 24.98
CA PRO A 146 -16.46 -5.88 25.34
C PRO A 146 -16.64 -7.37 25.04
N THR A 147 -17.38 -8.05 25.93
CA THR A 147 -17.77 -9.46 25.77
C THR A 147 -19.28 -9.59 25.55
N PRO A 148 -19.75 -10.54 24.71
CA PRO A 148 -18.96 -11.50 23.94
C PRO A 148 -18.14 -10.86 22.82
N ASN A 149 -16.86 -11.25 22.76
CA ASN A 149 -15.96 -10.78 21.73
C ASN A 149 -15.88 -11.83 20.61
N PRO A 150 -16.17 -11.46 19.35
CA PRO A 150 -15.94 -12.33 18.20
C PRO A 150 -14.49 -12.82 18.13
N SER A 151 -14.23 -13.95 17.48
CA SER A 151 -12.87 -14.48 17.31
C SER A 151 -12.09 -13.83 16.15
N ALA A 152 -12.72 -12.93 15.39
CA ALA A 152 -12.15 -12.27 14.22
C ALA A 152 -12.82 -10.91 13.97
N PRO A 153 -12.17 -10.00 13.20
CA PRO A 153 -12.77 -8.75 12.76
C PRO A 153 -14.12 -8.95 12.07
N VAL A 154 -15.12 -8.18 12.50
CA VAL A 154 -16.46 -8.20 11.89
C VAL A 154 -16.58 -7.04 10.91
N ALA A 155 -16.57 -7.36 9.62
CA ALA A 155 -16.81 -6.38 8.55
C ALA A 155 -18.28 -5.97 8.49
N CYS A 156 -18.53 -4.72 8.10
CA CYS A 156 -19.87 -4.16 8.06
C CYS A 156 -19.96 -3.02 7.03
N THR A 157 -21.18 -2.68 6.63
CA THR A 157 -21.48 -1.51 5.78
C THR A 157 -22.40 -0.49 6.46
N SER A 158 -22.93 -0.85 7.63
CA SER A 158 -23.74 0.01 8.50
C SER A 158 -23.81 -0.59 9.91
N ASN A 159 -24.24 0.20 10.91
CA ASN A 159 -24.40 -0.26 12.30
C ASN A 159 -25.32 -1.49 12.44
N ALA A 160 -26.27 -1.68 11.53
CA ALA A 160 -27.17 -2.83 11.56
C ALA A 160 -26.46 -4.18 11.34
N GLY A 161 -25.27 -4.16 10.74
CA GLY A 161 -24.44 -5.36 10.53
C GLY A 161 -23.59 -5.73 11.75
N CYS A 162 -23.66 -4.96 12.84
CA CYS A 162 -22.78 -5.12 13.98
C CYS A 162 -23.44 -5.78 15.19
N PRO A 163 -22.67 -6.53 15.99
CA PRO A 163 -23.15 -7.05 17.27
C PRO A 163 -23.37 -5.92 18.28
N ALA A 164 -24.20 -6.18 19.29
CA ALA A 164 -24.62 -5.16 20.26
C ALA A 164 -23.45 -4.56 21.05
N GLU A 165 -22.42 -5.36 21.28
CA GLU A 165 -21.22 -4.97 22.04
C GLU A 165 -20.28 -4.05 21.23
N TYR A 166 -20.38 -4.09 19.89
CA TYR A 166 -19.56 -3.30 18.97
C TYR A 166 -20.46 -2.58 17.95
N PRO A 167 -21.38 -1.72 18.38
CA PRO A 167 -22.52 -1.29 17.56
C PRO A 167 -22.14 -0.39 16.38
N ASP A 168 -20.90 0.11 16.31
CA ASP A 168 -20.50 1.14 15.38
C ASP A 168 -19.72 0.58 14.20
N CYS A 169 -20.26 0.71 12.99
CA CYS A 169 -19.59 0.29 11.78
C CYS A 169 -18.67 1.38 11.24
N VAL A 170 -17.39 1.32 11.59
CA VAL A 170 -16.43 2.39 11.32
C VAL A 170 -15.12 1.83 10.78
N GLN A 171 -14.32 2.68 10.16
CA GLN A 171 -12.90 2.44 9.98
C GLN A 171 -12.11 3.28 10.99
N ARG A 172 -10.79 3.17 10.99
CA ARG A 172 -9.97 3.87 12.00
C ARG A 172 -10.15 5.39 11.95
N SER A 173 -9.96 5.97 10.76
CA SER A 173 -10.20 7.39 10.49
C SER A 173 -11.10 7.56 9.28
N ALA A 174 -11.96 8.59 9.26
CA ALA A 174 -12.77 8.91 8.10
C ALA A 174 -11.90 9.16 6.85
N GLY A 175 -12.38 8.77 5.66
CA GLY A 175 -11.68 9.02 4.39
C GLY A 175 -10.80 7.87 3.92
N ALA A 176 -9.91 8.13 2.96
CA ALA A 176 -9.03 7.11 2.38
C ALA A 176 -7.56 7.42 2.64
N PHE A 177 -6.75 6.39 2.90
CA PHE A 177 -5.28 6.48 3.02
C PHE A 177 -4.77 7.34 4.19
N GLY A 178 -5.41 7.27 5.35
CA GLY A 178 -4.91 7.88 6.58
C GLY A 178 -5.66 9.15 7.01
N PRO A 179 -5.25 9.75 8.15
CA PRO A 179 -5.91 10.91 8.75
C PRO A 179 -5.97 12.16 7.85
N ALA A 180 -5.03 12.28 6.91
CA ALA A 180 -4.99 13.38 5.93
C ALA A 180 -6.00 13.21 4.78
N GLY A 181 -6.55 12.00 4.61
CA GLY A 181 -7.52 11.67 3.57
C GLY A 181 -8.97 11.97 3.91
N GLY A 182 -9.24 12.64 5.04
CA GLY A 182 -10.57 12.81 5.65
C GLY A 182 -11.69 13.36 4.76
N GLY A 183 -11.36 13.98 3.63
CA GLY A 183 -12.33 14.45 2.62
C GLY A 183 -12.53 13.52 1.42
N ALA A 184 -11.81 12.41 1.32
CA ALA A 184 -11.96 11.49 0.20
C ALA A 184 -13.29 10.73 0.30
N HIS A 185 -14.15 10.93 -0.69
CA HIS A 185 -15.45 10.25 -0.81
C HIS A 185 -15.42 9.07 -1.78
N THR A 186 -14.48 9.08 -2.73
CA THR A 186 -14.35 8.06 -3.76
C THR A 186 -12.89 7.78 -4.02
N ILE A 187 -12.54 6.50 -4.10
CA ILE A 187 -11.24 6.03 -4.60
C ILE A 187 -11.47 5.55 -6.03
N ASN A 188 -10.63 5.99 -6.96
CA ASN A 188 -10.69 5.56 -8.35
C ASN A 188 -9.29 5.16 -8.82
N GLU A 189 -9.14 3.91 -9.21
CA GLU A 189 -7.94 3.41 -9.86
C GLU A 189 -8.25 2.99 -11.29
N THR A 190 -7.39 3.36 -12.22
CA THR A 190 -7.56 3.03 -13.64
C THR A 190 -6.36 2.23 -14.12
N GLY A 191 -6.62 0.97 -14.46
CA GLY A 191 -5.65 0.11 -15.13
C GLY A 191 -5.56 0.38 -16.63
N THR A 192 -4.69 -0.37 -17.29
CA THR A 192 -4.54 -0.37 -18.75
C THR A 192 -4.35 -1.80 -19.23
N PRO A 193 -5.21 -2.33 -20.11
CA PRO A 193 -5.03 -3.68 -20.63
C PRO A 193 -3.77 -3.77 -21.48
N ALA A 194 -3.19 -4.97 -21.53
CA ALA A 194 -2.19 -5.30 -22.53
C ALA A 194 -2.82 -5.11 -23.92
N GLY A 195 -2.07 -4.49 -24.83
CA GLY A 195 -2.49 -4.29 -26.22
C GLY A 195 -2.66 -5.60 -26.98
N ASN A 196 -2.60 -5.55 -28.31
CA ASN A 196 -2.71 -6.77 -29.11
C ASN A 196 -1.49 -7.68 -28.90
N MET A 197 -1.70 -8.87 -28.32
CA MET A 197 -0.66 -9.86 -28.01
C MET A 197 -0.41 -10.90 -29.12
N THR A 198 -1.01 -10.75 -30.31
CA THR A 198 -0.87 -11.75 -31.41
C THR A 198 0.55 -11.84 -31.98
N ASP A 199 1.42 -10.87 -31.69
CA ASP A 199 2.82 -10.87 -32.12
C ASP A 199 3.72 -11.76 -31.25
N GLY A 200 3.19 -12.33 -30.16
CA GLY A 200 3.96 -13.15 -29.23
C GLY A 200 5.01 -12.36 -28.43
N ALA A 201 5.00 -11.02 -28.50
CA ALA A 201 5.88 -10.15 -27.72
C ALA A 201 5.23 -9.77 -26.38
N GLY A 202 6.04 -9.28 -25.44
CA GLY A 202 5.54 -8.73 -24.19
C GLY A 202 4.93 -7.33 -24.38
N HIS A 203 3.69 -7.14 -23.91
CA HIS A 203 2.98 -5.85 -23.96
C HIS A 203 2.77 -5.29 -22.57
N ALA A 204 3.02 -4.00 -22.39
CA ALA A 204 2.81 -3.32 -21.11
C ALA A 204 1.32 -3.37 -20.70
N SER A 205 1.07 -3.64 -19.43
CA SER A 205 -0.24 -3.73 -18.80
C SER A 205 -0.17 -3.16 -17.39
N THR A 206 -1.25 -2.52 -16.95
CA THR A 206 -1.38 -2.01 -15.58
C THR A 206 -2.62 -2.63 -14.97
N LEU A 207 -2.43 -3.37 -13.88
CA LEU A 207 -3.52 -3.94 -13.09
C LEU A 207 -3.71 -3.08 -11.85
N VAL A 208 -4.95 -2.84 -11.48
CA VAL A 208 -5.30 -2.02 -10.31
C VAL A 208 -6.22 -2.77 -9.36
N SER A 209 -6.18 -2.45 -8.07
CA SER A 209 -7.08 -3.00 -7.06
C SER A 209 -7.23 -2.10 -5.84
N ILE A 210 -8.48 -1.93 -5.42
CA ILE A 210 -8.87 -1.32 -4.15
C ILE A 210 -9.34 -2.46 -3.24
N PHE A 211 -8.88 -2.44 -1.98
CA PHE A 211 -9.14 -3.49 -0.99
C PHE A 211 -9.26 -2.91 0.42
N CYS A 212 -9.76 -3.70 1.36
CA CYS A 212 -9.84 -3.34 2.77
C CYS A 212 -8.83 -4.12 3.60
N ILE A 213 -8.10 -3.43 4.45
CA ILE A 213 -7.21 -4.04 5.43
C ILE A 213 -7.93 -4.07 6.78
N GLN A 214 -7.97 -5.26 7.37
CA GLN A 214 -8.55 -5.50 8.70
C GLN A 214 -7.71 -4.84 9.81
N PRO A 215 -8.26 -4.59 11.01
CA PRO A 215 -7.43 -4.22 12.16
C PRO A 215 -6.38 -5.30 12.42
N THR A 216 -5.16 -4.90 12.72
CA THR A 216 -4.09 -5.82 13.14
C THR A 216 -4.12 -6.07 14.66
N PHE A 217 -4.87 -5.24 15.38
CA PHE A 217 -4.95 -5.20 16.85
C PHE A 217 -3.61 -4.86 17.52
N ASN A 218 -2.64 -4.36 16.74
CA ASN A 218 -1.43 -3.75 17.25
C ASN A 218 -1.59 -2.24 17.14
N ALA A 219 -1.73 -1.56 18.28
CA ALA A 219 -1.98 -0.13 18.33
C ALA A 219 -0.94 0.70 17.56
N THR A 220 0.32 0.25 17.47
CA THR A 220 1.38 0.97 16.73
C THR A 220 1.23 0.78 15.22
N VAL A 221 0.94 -0.44 14.78
CA VAL A 221 0.73 -0.78 13.36
C VAL A 221 -0.54 -0.14 12.84
N ASP A 222 -1.64 -0.31 13.58
CA ASP A 222 -2.92 0.32 13.27
C ASP A 222 -2.77 1.85 13.28
N ALA A 223 -1.91 2.40 14.14
CA ALA A 223 -1.54 3.81 14.13
C ALA A 223 -0.82 4.30 12.89
N ALA A 224 0.23 3.61 12.49
CA ALA A 224 1.04 4.00 11.35
C ALA A 224 0.31 3.79 10.02
N GLY A 225 -0.45 2.69 9.90
CA GLY A 225 -1.15 2.31 8.67
C GLY A 225 -2.59 2.82 8.56
N ASP A 226 -3.11 3.47 9.60
CA ASP A 226 -4.52 3.84 9.73
C ASP A 226 -5.49 2.67 9.53
N LEU A 227 -5.19 1.56 10.22
CA LEU A 227 -5.91 0.30 10.08
C LEU A 227 -6.97 0.12 11.18
N PRO A 228 -8.18 -0.35 10.87
CA PRO A 228 -8.64 -0.74 9.54
C PRO A 228 -8.90 0.46 8.63
N GLY A 229 -8.66 0.26 7.34
CA GLY A 229 -8.82 1.30 6.33
C GLY A 229 -8.68 0.76 4.90
N PRO A 230 -9.01 1.57 3.89
CA PRO A 230 -8.85 1.19 2.49
C PRO A 230 -7.38 1.24 2.07
N GLY A 231 -6.99 0.24 1.29
CA GLY A 231 -5.75 0.20 0.53
C GLY A 231 -6.04 0.20 -0.97
N ALA A 232 -5.07 0.66 -1.75
CA ALA A 232 -5.14 0.69 -3.21
C ALA A 232 -3.76 0.36 -3.76
N VAL A 233 -3.70 -0.36 -4.89
CA VAL A 233 -2.45 -0.80 -5.49
C VAL A 233 -2.53 -0.77 -7.01
N SER A 234 -1.44 -0.31 -7.62
CA SER A 234 -1.23 -0.38 -9.07
C SER A 234 0.01 -1.23 -9.38
N LEU A 235 -0.18 -2.24 -10.23
CA LEU A 235 0.82 -3.20 -10.66
C LEU A 235 1.12 -2.99 -12.13
N PHE A 236 2.33 -2.51 -12.43
CA PHE A 236 2.80 -2.30 -13.79
C PHE A 236 3.58 -3.51 -14.27
N GLY A 237 3.09 -4.25 -15.27
CA GLY A 237 3.77 -5.45 -15.77
C GLY A 237 3.68 -5.63 -17.28
N THR A 238 4.16 -6.78 -17.75
CA THR A 238 4.11 -7.18 -19.16
C THR A 238 3.28 -8.45 -19.32
N ALA A 239 2.27 -8.43 -20.18
CA ALA A 239 1.53 -9.62 -20.57
C ALA A 239 2.06 -10.16 -21.91
N GLN A 240 2.20 -11.48 -22.00
CA GLN A 240 2.69 -12.17 -23.19
C GLN A 240 1.96 -13.51 -23.33
N LEU A 241 1.64 -13.90 -24.57
CA LEU A 241 1.19 -15.26 -24.86
C LEU A 241 2.43 -16.17 -24.96
N LEU A 242 2.53 -17.15 -24.06
CA LEU A 242 3.55 -18.19 -24.13
C LEU A 242 3.08 -19.34 -25.06
N PRO A 243 4.00 -19.95 -25.84
CA PRO A 243 3.69 -21.09 -26.70
C PRO A 243 3.34 -22.37 -25.92
#